data_AF-A0A9X4IG12-F1
#
_entry.id   AF-A0A9X4IG12-F1
#
_cell.length_a   1.000
_cell.length_b   1.000
_cell.length_c   1.000
_cell.angle_alpha   90.00
_cell.angle_beta   90.00
_cell.angle_gamma   90.00
#
_symmetry.space_group_name_H-M   'P 1'
#
loop_
_entity.id
_entity.type
_entity.pdbx_description
1 polymer ?
#
loop_
_entity_poly.entity_id
_entity_poly.type
_entity_poly.pdbx_seq_one_letter_code
_entity_poly.pdbx_strand_id
1 'polypeptide(L)'
;MRIRPVTVVLFLVLVLVTGYAVWWHQMAGRLLVLLEKNAAAARGAGATVSYQPPSLGGFPLGITITADQVTVEKPGGLSWSAETVKASAPIWRLDDIALTLAKGGHAALPAEGARPALDVGAVVAGGRVALDLATGVPRSVKVDLDHATVVVTPTPTPAPTTEAATDPNAPPPAPAPTPASVIPAGSYPVDSFSLELIRPAVPPADHTGTGLTLHLDVSGLTVPPVRNLGTTIRRLVVSARVQGPLPTTPTAEAVSPWSKEGGTVELDSLKLDWGDLSLAANATLALDTSLQPQGSGAVEASGLESLMENSNQAAMVRAGMAMLSKPNANGGPPAVHLPITLQNHKLQVGPFTVWHYPTVDWH
;
A
#
# COMPACT_ATOMS: atom_id res chain seq x y z
N MET A 1 -45.20 -27.37 46.79
CA MET A 1 -44.07 -26.44 46.65
C MET A 1 -44.46 -25.31 45.72
N ARG A 2 -44.71 -24.09 46.22
CA ARG A 2 -44.90 -22.90 45.37
C ARG A 2 -43.52 -22.44 44.89
N ILE A 3 -43.18 -22.68 43.64
CA ILE A 3 -41.94 -22.17 43.04
C ILE A 3 -42.04 -20.64 43.09
N ARG A 4 -41.10 -20.00 43.79
CA ARG A 4 -41.08 -18.53 43.88
C ARG A 4 -40.76 -17.98 42.49
N PRO A 5 -41.47 -16.94 42.00
CA PRO A 5 -41.22 -16.37 40.68
C PRO A 5 -39.76 -15.93 40.50
N VAL A 6 -39.12 -15.51 41.59
CA VAL A 6 -37.68 -15.19 41.64
C VAL A 6 -36.79 -16.39 41.26
N THR A 7 -37.13 -17.61 41.68
CA THR A 7 -36.37 -18.82 41.35
C THR A 7 -36.51 -19.18 39.87
N VAL A 8 -37.69 -18.96 39.28
CA VAL A 8 -37.91 -19.15 37.83
C VAL A 8 -37.11 -18.13 37.02
N VAL A 9 -37.10 -16.87 37.45
CA VAL A 9 -36.33 -15.80 36.79
C VAL A 9 -34.82 -16.09 36.87
N LEU A 10 -34.30 -16.47 38.04
CA LEU A 10 -32.88 -16.82 38.19
C LEU A 10 -32.49 -18.05 37.36
N PHE A 11 -33.36 -19.05 37.27
CA PHE A 11 -33.17 -20.21 36.41
C PHE A 11 -33.14 -19.83 34.92
N LEU A 12 -34.08 -19.00 34.46
CA LEU A 12 -34.12 -18.52 33.08
C LEU A 12 -32.88 -17.67 32.72
N VAL A 13 -32.42 -16.81 33.64
CA VAL A 13 -31.19 -16.04 33.46
C VAL A 13 -29.98 -16.98 33.37
N LEU A 14 -29.89 -17.98 34.24
CA LEU A 14 -28.81 -18.97 34.20
C LEU A 14 -28.80 -19.75 32.88
N VAL A 15 -29.95 -20.19 32.40
CA VAL A 15 -30.10 -20.88 31.10
C VAL A 15 -29.68 -19.97 29.95
N LEU A 16 -30.07 -18.68 29.99
CA LEU A 16 -29.71 -17.71 28.96
C LEU A 16 -28.21 -17.42 28.96
N VAL A 17 -27.58 -17.27 30.13
CA VAL A 17 -26.13 -17.08 30.27
C VAL A 17 -25.36 -18.32 29.83
N THR A 18 -25.80 -19.52 30.22
CA THR A 18 -25.15 -20.79 29.85
C THR A 18 -25.32 -21.07 28.36
N GLY A 19 -26.52 -20.85 27.83
CA GLY A 19 -26.81 -20.98 26.40
C GLY A 19 -25.99 -19.99 25.57
N TYR A 20 -25.86 -18.75 26.02
CA TYR A 20 -24.98 -17.75 25.42
C TYR A 20 -23.50 -18.18 25.45
N ALA A 21 -23.01 -18.69 26.58
CA ALA A 21 -21.64 -19.18 26.70
C ALA A 21 -21.35 -20.36 25.77
N VAL A 22 -22.26 -21.33 25.66
CA VAL A 22 -22.13 -22.47 24.73
C VAL A 22 -22.14 -21.98 23.28
N TRP A 23 -23.08 -21.09 22.92
CA TRP A 23 -23.14 -20.50 21.59
C TRP A 23 -21.87 -19.73 21.23
N TRP A 24 -21.34 -18.92 22.17
CA TRP A 24 -20.11 -18.16 21.97
C TRP A 24 -18.90 -19.08 21.69
N HIS A 25 -18.74 -20.16 22.47
CA HIS A 25 -17.64 -21.12 22.27
C HIS A 25 -17.78 -21.88 20.94
N GLN A 26 -19.00 -22.24 20.53
CA GLN A 26 -19.23 -22.85 19.23
C GLN A 26 -18.90 -21.89 18.07
N MET A 27 -19.28 -20.62 18.19
CA MET A 27 -18.99 -19.59 17.19
C MET A 27 -17.48 -19.36 17.05
N ALA A 28 -16.77 -19.20 18.16
CA ALA A 28 -15.32 -19.00 18.18
C ALA A 28 -14.58 -20.22 17.58
N GLY A 29 -15.04 -21.44 17.88
CA GLY A 29 -14.51 -22.67 17.27
C GLY A 29 -14.72 -22.73 15.74
N ARG A 30 -15.86 -22.27 15.23
CA ARG A 30 -16.12 -22.22 13.77
C ARG A 30 -15.16 -21.29 13.04
N LEU A 31 -14.79 -20.16 13.65
CA LEU A 31 -13.83 -19.23 13.06
C LEU A 31 -12.44 -19.85 12.88
N LEU A 32 -12.00 -20.68 13.85
CA LEU A 32 -10.74 -21.41 13.72
C LEU A 32 -10.78 -22.43 12.58
N VAL A 33 -11.90 -23.12 12.38
CA VAL A 33 -12.07 -24.05 11.26
C VAL A 33 -12.06 -23.31 9.92
N LEU A 34 -12.69 -22.13 9.84
CA LEU A 34 -12.64 -21.28 8.64
C LEU A 34 -11.23 -20.76 8.36
N LEU A 35 -10.50 -20.35 9.41
CA LEU A 35 -9.11 -19.93 9.30
C LEU A 35 -8.24 -21.07 8.76
N GLU A 36 -8.36 -22.28 9.30
CA GLU A 36 -7.60 -23.44 8.83
C GLU A 36 -7.97 -23.84 7.40
N LYS A 37 -9.26 -23.79 7.04
CA LYS A 37 -9.71 -24.04 5.67
C LYS A 37 -9.10 -23.04 4.68
N ASN A 38 -9.09 -21.76 5.03
CA ASN A 38 -8.51 -20.72 4.18
C ASN A 38 -6.97 -20.80 4.13
N ALA A 39 -6.32 -21.16 5.24
CA ALA A 39 -4.89 -21.43 5.27
C ALA A 39 -4.53 -22.64 4.39
N ALA A 40 -5.32 -23.71 4.44
CA ALA A 40 -5.15 -24.87 3.57
C ALA A 40 -5.39 -24.53 2.09
N ALA A 41 -6.37 -23.69 1.77
CA ALA A 41 -6.59 -23.20 0.41
C ALA A 41 -5.41 -22.35 -0.09
N ALA A 42 -4.85 -21.48 0.77
CA ALA A 42 -3.64 -20.71 0.45
C ALA A 42 -2.43 -21.64 0.21
N ARG A 43 -2.29 -22.71 1.00
CA ARG A 43 -1.27 -23.75 0.79
C ARG A 43 -1.46 -24.50 -0.53
N GLY A 44 -2.71 -24.80 -0.90
CA GLY A 44 -3.05 -25.40 -2.19
C GLY A 44 -2.72 -24.48 -3.38
N ALA A 45 -2.76 -23.16 -3.19
CA ALA A 45 -2.35 -22.16 -4.18
C ALA A 45 -0.83 -21.88 -4.19
N GLY A 46 -0.03 -22.65 -3.44
CA GLY A 46 1.43 -22.55 -3.41
C GLY A 46 2.00 -21.64 -2.32
N ALA A 47 1.20 -21.13 -1.38
CA ALA A 47 1.70 -20.31 -0.27
C ALA A 47 2.10 -21.17 0.95
N THR A 48 3.27 -20.95 1.54
CA THR A 48 3.67 -21.59 2.80
C THR A 48 3.15 -20.77 3.98
N VAL A 49 2.11 -21.27 4.67
CA VAL A 49 1.53 -20.61 5.86
C VAL A 49 1.77 -21.48 7.10
N SER A 50 2.51 -20.96 8.07
CA SER A 50 2.82 -21.60 9.36
C SER A 50 2.47 -20.70 10.53
N TYR A 51 1.91 -21.28 11.60
CA TYR A 51 1.58 -20.60 12.85
C TYR A 51 1.41 -21.61 13.99
N GLN A 52 1.62 -21.20 15.24
CA GLN A 52 1.22 -22.01 16.39
C GLN A 52 -0.31 -22.04 16.57
N PRO A 53 -0.87 -23.07 17.23
CA PRO A 53 -2.31 -23.16 17.48
C PRO A 53 -2.85 -21.86 18.10
N PRO A 54 -3.72 -21.12 17.40
CA PRO A 54 -4.18 -19.82 17.88
C PRO A 54 -5.05 -19.97 19.13
N SER A 55 -4.88 -19.05 20.07
CA SER A 55 -5.70 -18.97 21.28
C SER A 55 -6.91 -18.06 21.07
N LEU A 56 -8.04 -18.43 21.66
CA LEU A 56 -9.29 -17.68 21.62
C LEU A 56 -9.55 -16.98 22.95
N GLY A 57 -9.97 -15.73 22.88
CA GLY A 57 -10.37 -14.90 24.03
C GLY A 57 -11.48 -13.92 23.67
N GLY A 58 -11.77 -12.98 24.58
CA GLY A 58 -12.76 -11.90 24.34
C GLY A 58 -14.17 -12.14 24.89
N PHE A 59 -14.45 -13.31 25.48
CA PHE A 59 -15.73 -13.58 26.14
C PHE A 59 -16.03 -12.55 27.25
N PRO A 60 -17.26 -12.04 27.38
CA PRO A 60 -18.45 -12.35 26.57
C PRO A 60 -18.70 -11.39 25.40
N LEU A 61 -18.00 -10.27 25.29
CA LEU A 61 -18.40 -9.15 24.44
C LEU A 61 -17.69 -9.08 23.07
N GLY A 62 -16.66 -9.89 22.86
CA GLY A 62 -15.92 -9.92 21.60
C GLY A 62 -15.30 -11.28 21.31
N ILE A 63 -14.64 -11.36 20.18
CA ILE A 63 -13.82 -12.50 19.78
C ILE A 63 -12.42 -11.95 19.55
N THR A 64 -11.46 -12.49 20.27
CA THR A 64 -10.04 -12.19 20.11
C THR A 64 -9.32 -13.47 19.74
N ILE A 65 -8.61 -13.45 18.62
CA ILE A 65 -7.76 -14.55 18.16
C ILE A 65 -6.32 -14.07 18.29
N THR A 66 -5.50 -14.80 19.04
CA THR A 66 -4.06 -14.52 19.16
C THR A 66 -3.28 -15.68 18.59
N ALA A 67 -2.47 -15.40 17.56
CA ALA A 67 -1.61 -16.38 16.91
C ALA A 67 -0.15 -15.96 17.12
N ASP A 68 0.69 -16.94 17.47
CA ASP A 68 2.12 -16.73 17.69
C ASP A 68 2.96 -17.39 16.59
N GLN A 69 4.14 -16.83 16.33
CA GLN A 69 5.12 -17.28 15.34
C GLN A 69 4.48 -17.46 13.95
N VAL A 70 3.82 -16.41 13.47
CA VAL A 70 3.12 -16.44 12.18
C VAL A 70 4.13 -16.17 11.08
N THR A 71 4.23 -17.09 10.12
CA THR A 71 5.06 -16.95 8.92
C THR A 71 4.22 -17.28 7.69
N VAL A 72 4.22 -16.36 6.72
CA VAL A 72 3.52 -16.49 5.45
C VAL A 72 4.50 -16.22 4.33
N GLU A 73 4.64 -17.18 3.42
CA GLU A 73 5.41 -17.03 2.18
C GLU A 73 4.49 -17.28 1.01
N LYS A 74 4.42 -16.33 0.06
CA LYS A 74 3.57 -16.44 -1.13
C LYS A 74 4.40 -16.82 -2.36
N PRO A 75 3.79 -17.43 -3.40
CA PRO A 75 4.48 -17.82 -4.63
C PRO A 75 5.22 -16.68 -5.35
N GLY A 76 4.76 -15.43 -5.18
CA GLY A 76 5.41 -14.22 -5.73
C GLY A 76 6.56 -13.70 -4.88
N GLY A 77 7.20 -14.55 -4.07
CA GLY A 77 8.36 -14.21 -3.23
C GLY A 77 8.06 -13.39 -1.97
N LEU A 78 6.88 -12.79 -1.84
CA LEU A 78 6.49 -12.04 -0.63
C LEU A 78 6.51 -12.98 0.59
N SER A 79 7.43 -12.71 1.50
CA SER A 79 7.50 -13.32 2.82
C SER A 79 7.08 -12.31 3.88
N TRP A 80 6.37 -12.77 4.89
CA TRP A 80 5.93 -11.97 6.02
C TRP A 80 6.00 -12.80 7.29
N SER A 81 6.54 -12.22 8.35
CA SER A 81 6.65 -12.84 9.66
C SER A 81 6.25 -11.88 10.77
N ALA A 82 5.58 -12.42 11.79
CA ALA A 82 5.20 -11.69 12.98
C ALA A 82 5.24 -12.60 14.20
N GLU A 83 5.78 -12.09 15.31
CA GLU A 83 5.93 -12.90 16.53
C GLU A 83 4.58 -13.18 17.19
N THR A 84 3.73 -12.15 17.30
CA THR A 84 2.39 -12.27 17.88
C THR A 84 1.43 -11.38 17.11
N VAL A 85 0.39 -11.99 16.54
CA VAL A 85 -0.69 -11.32 15.81
C VAL A 85 -1.97 -11.49 16.60
N LYS A 86 -2.60 -10.36 16.93
CA LYS A 86 -3.89 -10.33 17.63
C LYS A 86 -4.95 -9.72 16.73
N ALA A 87 -5.95 -10.51 16.40
CA ALA A 87 -7.16 -10.09 15.71
C ALA A 87 -8.31 -9.99 16.71
N SER A 88 -9.07 -8.90 16.71
CA SER A 88 -10.17 -8.69 17.64
C SER A 88 -11.37 -8.04 16.95
N ALA A 89 -12.56 -8.56 17.21
CA ALA A 89 -13.82 -7.99 16.73
C ALA A 89 -14.89 -8.05 17.84
N PRO A 90 -15.69 -6.98 18.07
CA PRO A 90 -16.86 -7.04 18.94
C PRO A 90 -17.93 -7.98 18.37
N ILE A 91 -18.68 -8.67 19.22
CA ILE A 91 -19.64 -9.70 18.74
C ILE A 91 -20.83 -9.12 17.96
N TRP A 92 -21.12 -7.83 18.13
CA TRP A 92 -22.13 -7.09 17.39
C TRP A 92 -21.61 -6.43 16.10
N ARG A 93 -20.29 -6.49 15.84
CA ARG A 93 -19.61 -5.95 14.65
C ARG A 93 -18.48 -6.88 14.20
N LEU A 94 -18.86 -8.11 13.86
CA LEU A 94 -17.93 -9.13 13.35
C LEU A 94 -17.38 -8.82 11.95
N ASP A 95 -17.97 -7.83 11.29
CA ASP A 95 -17.49 -7.25 10.05
C ASP A 95 -16.25 -6.37 10.24
N ASP A 96 -16.02 -5.79 11.42
CA ASP A 96 -14.90 -4.86 11.68
C ASP A 96 -13.84 -5.50 12.58
N ILE A 97 -12.76 -5.96 11.95
CA ILE A 97 -11.70 -6.71 12.60
C ILE A 97 -10.51 -5.78 12.82
N ALA A 98 -10.18 -5.52 14.08
CA ALA A 98 -8.96 -4.84 14.47
C ALA A 98 -7.80 -5.84 14.54
N LEU A 99 -6.74 -5.57 13.79
CA LEU A 99 -5.49 -6.32 13.79
C LEU A 99 -4.43 -5.51 14.53
N THR A 100 -3.67 -6.18 15.40
CA THR A 100 -2.56 -5.57 16.13
C THR A 100 -1.40 -6.55 16.19
N LEU A 101 -0.20 -6.07 15.85
CA LEU A 101 1.05 -6.80 15.94
C LEU A 101 1.81 -6.24 17.15
N ALA A 102 1.70 -6.92 18.29
CA ALA A 102 2.17 -6.40 19.58
C ALA A 102 3.70 -6.32 19.68
N LYS A 103 4.42 -7.09 18.87
CA LYS A 103 5.89 -7.16 18.85
C LYS A 103 6.47 -6.81 17.48
N GLY A 104 5.69 -6.08 16.68
CA GLY A 104 6.07 -5.73 15.33
C GLY A 104 5.93 -6.86 14.32
N GLY A 105 6.41 -6.62 13.11
CA GLY A 105 6.41 -7.57 12.02
C GLY A 105 7.44 -7.20 10.96
N HIS A 106 7.84 -8.20 10.19
CA HIS A 106 8.78 -8.06 9.08
C HIS A 106 8.14 -8.57 7.80
N ALA A 107 8.28 -7.83 6.72
CA ALA A 107 7.83 -8.22 5.39
C ALA A 107 9.02 -8.07 4.43
N ALA A 108 9.38 -9.14 3.73
CA ALA A 108 10.41 -9.09 2.71
C ALA A 108 9.84 -9.48 1.35
N LEU A 109 10.11 -8.66 0.33
CA LEU A 109 9.88 -8.97 -1.07
C LEU A 109 11.24 -9.10 -1.76
N PRO A 110 11.54 -10.24 -2.41
CA PRO A 110 12.76 -10.41 -3.17
C PRO A 110 12.76 -9.51 -4.41
N ALA A 111 13.96 -9.30 -4.95
CA ALA A 111 14.12 -8.57 -6.21
C ALA A 111 13.50 -9.37 -7.36
N GLU A 112 12.76 -8.70 -8.23
CA GLU A 112 12.13 -9.29 -9.40
C GLU A 112 12.20 -8.29 -10.57
N GLY A 113 12.90 -8.66 -11.64
CA GLY A 113 13.10 -7.79 -12.81
C GLY A 113 13.72 -6.42 -12.42
N ALA A 114 12.99 -5.35 -12.71
CA ALA A 114 13.38 -3.97 -12.38
C ALA A 114 13.06 -3.54 -10.92
N ARG A 115 12.36 -4.38 -10.15
CA ARG A 115 12.01 -4.10 -8.75
C ARG A 115 13.18 -4.52 -7.83
N PRO A 116 13.70 -3.61 -6.97
CA PRO A 116 14.70 -3.98 -5.97
C PRO A 116 14.09 -4.88 -4.89
N ALA A 117 14.94 -5.59 -4.15
CA ALA A 117 14.51 -6.30 -2.96
C ALA A 117 14.14 -5.29 -1.87
N LEU A 118 13.00 -5.50 -1.23
CA LEU A 118 12.45 -4.64 -0.18
C LEU A 118 12.29 -5.46 1.09
N ASP A 119 12.84 -4.98 2.19
CA ASP A 119 12.60 -5.51 3.53
C ASP A 119 11.97 -4.38 4.36
N VAL A 120 10.84 -4.65 4.99
CA VAL A 120 10.09 -3.69 5.80
C VAL A 120 9.93 -4.26 7.19
N GLY A 121 10.56 -3.63 8.17
CA GLY A 121 10.33 -3.89 9.59
C GLY A 121 9.47 -2.79 10.20
N ALA A 122 8.49 -3.16 11.04
CA ALA A 122 7.73 -2.19 11.83
C ALA A 122 7.72 -2.61 13.31
N VAL A 123 7.89 -1.64 14.21
CA VAL A 123 7.90 -1.88 15.66
C VAL A 123 6.48 -2.07 16.19
N VAL A 124 5.54 -1.25 15.70
CA VAL A 124 4.11 -1.41 15.97
C VAL A 124 3.37 -1.37 14.65
N ALA A 125 2.54 -2.37 14.42
CA ALA A 125 1.66 -2.42 13.27
C ALA A 125 0.25 -2.69 13.74
N GLY A 126 -0.66 -1.81 13.34
CA GLY A 126 -2.10 -1.94 13.51
C GLY A 126 -2.79 -2.05 12.17
N GLY A 127 -4.02 -2.50 12.18
CA GLY A 127 -4.87 -2.43 11.02
C GLY A 127 -6.33 -2.65 11.37
N ARG A 128 -7.19 -2.28 10.44
CA ARG A 128 -8.61 -2.61 10.49
C ARG A 128 -9.03 -3.20 9.17
N VAL A 129 -9.82 -4.26 9.22
CA VAL A 129 -10.41 -4.86 8.03
C VAL A 129 -11.91 -4.89 8.24
N ALA A 130 -12.63 -4.17 7.38
CA ALA A 130 -14.08 -4.30 7.29
C ALA A 130 -14.42 -5.34 6.22
N LEU A 131 -15.16 -6.38 6.56
CA LEU A 131 -15.57 -7.46 5.66
C LEU A 131 -17.02 -7.33 5.24
N ASP A 132 -17.31 -7.74 4.01
CA ASP A 132 -18.66 -8.09 3.62
C ASP A 132 -18.98 -9.49 4.16
N LEU A 133 -19.94 -9.60 5.09
CA LEU A 133 -20.28 -10.89 5.71
C LEU A 133 -20.98 -11.88 4.76
N ALA A 134 -21.55 -11.41 3.64
CA ALA A 134 -22.20 -12.28 2.65
C ALA A 134 -21.19 -12.90 1.68
N THR A 135 -20.17 -12.13 1.27
CA THR A 135 -19.18 -12.58 0.27
C THR A 135 -17.82 -12.96 0.87
N GLY A 136 -17.53 -12.53 2.11
CA GLY A 136 -16.23 -12.68 2.76
C GLY A 136 -15.15 -11.73 2.21
N VAL A 137 -15.50 -10.82 1.31
CA VAL A 137 -14.56 -9.94 0.63
C VAL A 137 -14.33 -8.66 1.47
N PRO A 138 -13.07 -8.20 1.65
CA PRO A 138 -12.80 -6.96 2.38
C PRO A 138 -13.40 -5.72 1.71
N ARG A 139 -14.31 -5.02 2.40
CA ARG A 139 -14.84 -3.71 1.99
C ARG A 139 -13.86 -2.59 2.30
N SER A 140 -13.18 -2.65 3.44
CA SER A 140 -12.06 -1.75 3.69
C SER A 140 -10.90 -2.48 4.34
N VAL A 141 -9.70 -2.02 4.03
CA VAL A 141 -8.45 -2.47 4.64
C VAL A 141 -7.66 -1.22 4.99
N LYS A 142 -7.50 -0.98 6.28
CA LYS A 142 -6.62 0.05 6.82
C LYS A 142 -5.43 -0.61 7.48
N VAL A 143 -4.23 -0.12 7.18
CA VAL A 143 -2.97 -0.55 7.75
C VAL A 143 -2.28 0.69 8.29
N ASP A 144 -1.93 0.65 9.58
CA ASP A 144 -1.22 1.71 10.28
C ASP A 144 0.09 1.13 10.80
N LEU A 145 1.23 1.72 10.44
CA LEU A 145 2.55 1.35 10.92
C LEU A 145 3.19 2.54 11.61
N ASP A 146 3.70 2.33 12.81
CA ASP A 146 4.46 3.33 13.56
C ASP A 146 5.92 2.89 13.67
N HIS A 147 6.83 3.86 13.48
CA HIS A 147 8.27 3.66 13.51
C HIS A 147 8.73 2.51 12.60
N ALA A 148 8.28 2.54 11.34
CA ALA A 148 8.67 1.56 10.34
C ALA A 148 10.06 1.89 9.76
N THR A 149 10.78 0.87 9.32
CA THR A 149 12.04 1.00 8.59
C THR A 149 11.95 0.18 7.32
N VAL A 150 12.08 0.84 6.17
CA VAL A 150 12.15 0.19 4.86
C VAL A 150 13.62 0.10 4.47
N VAL A 151 14.10 -1.11 4.20
CA VAL A 151 15.45 -1.38 3.70
C VAL A 151 15.33 -1.82 2.25
N VAL A 152 15.96 -1.05 1.37
CA VAL A 152 16.03 -1.34 -0.06
C VAL A 152 17.40 -1.92 -0.36
N THR A 153 17.44 -3.18 -0.79
CA THR A 153 18.67 -3.87 -1.17
C THR A 153 18.79 -3.85 -2.70
N PRO A 154 19.94 -3.46 -3.26
CA PRO A 154 20.09 -3.40 -4.71
C PRO A 154 19.93 -4.80 -5.31
N THR A 155 19.25 -4.88 -6.46
CA THR A 155 19.20 -6.13 -7.23
C THR A 155 20.63 -6.55 -7.55
N PRO A 156 21.06 -7.79 -7.21
CA PRO A 156 22.40 -8.23 -7.50
C PRO A 156 22.61 -8.18 -9.01
N THR A 157 23.61 -7.42 -9.47
CA THR A 157 24.07 -7.48 -10.86
C THR A 157 24.40 -8.95 -11.14
N PRO A 158 23.79 -9.59 -12.15
CA PRO A 158 24.19 -10.94 -12.51
C PRO A 158 25.69 -10.91 -12.77
N ALA A 159 26.45 -11.70 -12.01
CA ALA A 159 27.86 -11.90 -12.27
C ALA A 159 27.99 -12.31 -13.74
N PRO A 160 28.99 -11.83 -14.49
CA PRO A 160 29.17 -12.24 -15.88
C PRO A 160 29.19 -13.77 -15.88
N THR A 161 28.18 -14.37 -16.51
CA THR A 161 28.17 -15.80 -16.77
C THR A 161 29.44 -16.08 -17.54
N THR A 162 30.39 -16.80 -16.94
CA THR A 162 31.50 -17.41 -17.65
C THR A 162 30.92 -18.55 -18.50
N GLU A 163 30.05 -18.20 -19.44
CA GLU A 163 29.69 -19.08 -20.53
C GLU A 163 30.92 -19.12 -21.42
N ALA A 164 31.45 -20.34 -21.57
CA ALA A 164 32.72 -20.61 -22.22
C ALA A 164 32.85 -19.80 -23.52
N ALA A 165 33.82 -18.89 -23.54
CA ALA A 165 34.27 -18.25 -24.75
C ALA A 165 34.81 -19.33 -25.69
N THR A 166 33.99 -19.77 -26.63
CA THR A 166 34.41 -20.66 -27.74
C THR A 166 35.16 -19.88 -28.83
N ASP A 167 35.40 -18.57 -28.64
CA ASP A 167 36.20 -17.72 -29.53
C ASP A 167 37.16 -16.84 -28.71
N PRO A 168 38.49 -17.06 -28.77
CA PRO A 168 39.49 -16.27 -28.06
C PRO A 168 39.66 -14.84 -28.58
N ASN A 169 38.99 -14.43 -29.66
CA ASN A 169 39.09 -13.09 -30.26
C ASN A 169 37.78 -12.28 -30.26
N ALA A 170 36.69 -12.79 -29.69
CA ALA A 170 35.45 -12.02 -29.60
C ALA A 170 35.56 -10.94 -28.51
N PRO A 171 35.25 -9.65 -28.82
CA PRO A 171 35.18 -8.62 -27.79
C PRO A 171 34.10 -9.00 -26.74
N PRO A 172 34.34 -8.74 -25.44
CA PRO A 172 33.40 -9.13 -24.40
C PRO A 172 32.02 -8.51 -24.66
N PRO A 173 30.93 -9.27 -24.53
CA PRO A 173 29.59 -8.71 -24.66
C PRO A 173 29.43 -7.58 -23.65
N ALA A 174 28.94 -6.42 -24.12
CA ALA A 174 28.65 -5.30 -23.25
C ALA A 174 27.67 -5.76 -22.15
N PRO A 175 27.91 -5.45 -20.86
CA PRO A 175 26.96 -5.78 -19.81
C PRO A 175 25.61 -5.14 -20.16
N ALA A 176 24.55 -5.95 -20.14
CA ALA A 176 23.20 -5.44 -20.33
C ALA A 176 22.95 -4.31 -19.30
N PRO A 177 22.37 -3.17 -19.70
CA PRO A 177 22.10 -2.08 -18.77
C PRO A 177 21.18 -2.62 -17.67
N THR A 178 21.66 -2.61 -16.43
CA THR A 178 20.82 -2.95 -15.28
C THR A 178 19.70 -1.91 -15.22
N PRO A 179 18.41 -2.31 -15.19
CA PRO A 179 17.34 -1.34 -15.02
C PRO A 179 17.59 -0.58 -13.71
N ALA A 180 17.71 0.75 -13.81
CA ALA A 180 17.94 1.59 -12.66
C ALA A 180 16.77 1.41 -11.67
N SER A 181 17.06 0.94 -10.46
CA SER A 181 16.04 0.88 -9.41
C SER A 181 15.52 2.29 -9.12
N VAL A 182 14.19 2.40 -9.07
CA VAL A 182 13.47 3.67 -8.85
C VAL A 182 13.77 4.26 -7.47
N ILE A 183 14.16 3.42 -6.51
CA ILE A 183 14.51 3.81 -5.14
C ILE A 183 15.98 3.45 -4.92
N PRO A 184 16.83 4.38 -4.45
CA PRO A 184 18.21 4.08 -4.11
C PRO A 184 18.31 2.97 -3.07
N ALA A 185 19.39 2.19 -3.09
CA ALA A 185 19.67 1.28 -1.98
C ALA A 185 19.89 2.09 -0.68
N GLY A 186 19.33 1.61 0.43
CA GLY A 186 19.43 2.32 1.70
C GLY A 186 18.40 1.90 2.73
N SER A 187 18.50 2.51 3.91
CA SER A 187 17.53 2.39 4.99
C SER A 187 16.71 3.68 5.07
N TYR A 188 15.40 3.53 5.12
CA TYR A 188 14.41 4.59 5.07
C TYR A 188 13.49 4.49 6.29
N PRO A 189 13.87 5.10 7.42
CA PRO A 189 12.98 5.26 8.57
C PRO A 189 11.72 6.05 8.22
N VAL A 190 10.58 5.64 8.77
CA VAL A 190 9.27 6.28 8.62
C VAL A 190 8.63 6.39 10.00
N ASP A 191 8.28 7.60 10.41
CA ASP A 191 7.65 7.82 11.71
C ASP A 191 6.24 7.22 11.77
N SER A 192 5.42 7.50 10.76
CA SER A 192 4.07 6.91 10.64
C SER A 192 3.69 6.67 9.18
N PHE A 193 3.06 5.54 8.91
CA PHE A 193 2.50 5.16 7.62
C PHE A 193 1.07 4.67 7.81
N SER A 194 0.11 5.26 7.11
CA SER A 194 -1.29 4.82 7.07
C SER A 194 -1.70 4.59 5.62
N LEU A 195 -2.16 3.39 5.30
CA LEU A 195 -2.76 3.04 4.02
C LEU A 195 -4.19 2.55 4.25
N GLU A 196 -5.16 3.17 3.60
CA GLU A 196 -6.56 2.76 3.62
C GLU A 196 -7.06 2.50 2.21
N LEU A 197 -7.61 1.32 2.00
CA LEU A 197 -8.22 0.84 0.76
C LEU A 197 -9.71 0.63 1.03
N ILE A 198 -10.58 1.22 0.21
CA ILE A 198 -12.03 1.15 0.37
C ILE A 198 -12.68 0.72 -0.94
N ARG A 199 -13.51 -0.32 -0.88
CA ARG A 199 -14.35 -0.79 -1.97
C ARG A 199 -15.81 -0.48 -1.66
N PRO A 200 -16.60 -0.03 -2.65
CA PRO A 200 -18.03 0.15 -2.46
C PRO A 200 -18.71 -1.20 -2.19
N ALA A 201 -19.83 -1.16 -1.48
CA ALA A 201 -20.63 -2.36 -1.21
C ALA A 201 -21.22 -2.99 -2.48
N VAL A 202 -21.52 -2.16 -3.48
CA VAL A 202 -21.97 -2.59 -4.80
C VAL A 202 -20.88 -2.22 -5.80
N PRO A 203 -20.26 -3.20 -6.49
CA PRO A 203 -19.29 -2.91 -7.54
C PRO A 203 -19.89 -2.02 -8.62
N PRO A 204 -19.11 -1.08 -9.19
CA PRO A 204 -19.60 -0.25 -10.28
C PRO A 204 -19.93 -1.11 -11.51
N ALA A 205 -21.01 -0.74 -12.22
CA ALA A 205 -21.45 -1.44 -13.42
C ALA A 205 -20.71 -0.98 -14.69
N ASP A 206 -20.09 0.19 -14.65
CA ASP A 206 -19.39 0.82 -15.76
C ASP A 206 -18.12 1.54 -15.29
N HIS A 207 -17.34 2.05 -16.25
CA HIS A 207 -16.07 2.72 -16.02
C HIS A 207 -16.15 4.08 -15.32
N THR A 208 -17.34 4.61 -15.02
CA THR A 208 -17.50 5.91 -14.34
C THR A 208 -17.66 5.77 -12.83
N GLY A 209 -18.10 4.58 -12.38
CA GLY A 209 -18.27 4.29 -10.97
C GLY A 209 -16.93 4.02 -10.28
N THR A 210 -16.78 4.44 -9.02
CA THR A 210 -15.56 4.18 -8.24
C THR A 210 -15.52 2.72 -7.78
N GLY A 211 -14.55 1.94 -8.25
CA GLY A 211 -14.34 0.56 -7.85
C GLY A 211 -13.44 0.42 -6.61
N LEU A 212 -12.43 1.28 -6.47
CA LEU A 212 -11.53 1.33 -5.32
C LEU A 212 -11.19 2.77 -4.97
N THR A 213 -11.13 3.08 -3.69
CA THR A 213 -10.52 4.30 -3.15
C THR A 213 -9.27 3.93 -2.37
N LEU A 214 -8.21 4.71 -2.54
CA LEU A 214 -6.94 4.58 -1.84
C LEU A 214 -6.64 5.89 -1.13
N HIS A 215 -6.32 5.82 0.16
CA HIS A 215 -5.75 6.91 0.94
C HIS A 215 -4.42 6.47 1.53
N LEU A 216 -3.38 7.24 1.29
CA LEU A 216 -2.05 7.03 1.85
C LEU A 216 -1.64 8.30 2.60
N ASP A 217 -1.15 8.15 3.82
CA ASP A 217 -0.56 9.22 4.62
C ASP A 217 0.76 8.70 5.20
N VAL A 218 1.84 9.37 4.85
CA VAL A 218 3.18 9.05 5.33
C VAL A 218 3.75 10.30 5.97
N SER A 219 4.26 10.18 7.19
CA SER A 219 4.92 11.29 7.88
C SER A 219 6.31 10.89 8.36
N GLY A 220 7.23 11.85 8.32
CA GLY A 220 8.61 11.66 8.79
C GLY A 220 9.41 10.62 8.01
N LEU A 221 9.19 10.51 6.70
CA LEU A 221 9.97 9.59 5.85
C LEU A 221 11.37 10.16 5.65
N THR A 222 12.37 9.42 6.11
CA THR A 222 13.78 9.77 5.92
C THR A 222 14.28 9.19 4.61
N VAL A 223 14.86 10.03 3.77
CA VAL A 223 15.43 9.72 2.46
C VAL A 223 16.90 10.17 2.39
N PRO A 224 17.71 9.62 1.47
CA PRO A 224 19.04 10.13 1.19
C PRO A 224 19.02 11.64 0.99
N PRO A 225 20.02 12.36 1.50
CA PRO A 225 20.03 13.82 1.47
C PRO A 225 19.97 14.32 0.02
N VAL A 226 18.90 15.03 -0.29
CA VAL A 226 18.84 15.86 -1.49
C VAL A 226 19.26 17.27 -1.09
N ARG A 227 20.23 17.83 -1.82
CA ARG A 227 20.80 19.16 -1.54
C ARG A 227 19.66 20.17 -1.38
N ASN A 228 19.72 20.98 -0.32
CA ASN A 228 18.75 22.03 0.04
C ASN A 228 17.32 21.58 0.45
N LEU A 229 16.90 20.33 0.22
CA LEU A 229 15.62 19.80 0.75
C LEU A 229 15.77 19.10 2.10
N GLY A 230 16.99 18.69 2.44
CA GLY A 230 17.27 17.89 3.63
C GLY A 230 16.92 16.41 3.44
N THR A 231 16.93 15.67 4.54
CA THR A 231 16.77 14.21 4.54
C THR A 231 15.37 13.74 4.90
N THR A 232 14.44 14.64 5.22
CA THR A 232 13.14 14.24 5.78
C THR A 232 12.01 14.81 4.95
N ILE A 233 11.26 13.92 4.32
CA ILE A 233 9.93 14.21 3.80
C ILE A 233 9.01 14.30 5.02
N ARG A 234 8.55 15.52 5.32
CA ARG A 234 7.72 15.79 6.49
C ARG A 234 6.39 15.07 6.38
N ARG A 235 5.75 15.17 5.21
CA ARG A 235 4.48 14.50 4.94
C ARG A 235 4.28 14.24 3.45
N LEU A 236 3.71 13.09 3.13
CA LEU A 236 3.18 12.72 1.84
C LEU A 236 1.75 12.20 2.03
N VAL A 237 0.78 12.86 1.41
CA VAL A 237 -0.62 12.43 1.41
C VAL A 237 -1.05 12.16 -0.03
N VAL A 238 -1.66 11.00 -0.27
CA VAL A 238 -2.22 10.62 -1.57
C VAL A 238 -3.66 10.17 -1.37
N SER A 239 -4.56 10.65 -2.22
CA SER A 239 -5.93 10.16 -2.34
C SER A 239 -6.21 9.89 -3.80
N ALA A 240 -6.57 8.66 -4.12
CA ALA A 240 -6.81 8.20 -5.48
C ALA A 240 -8.02 7.27 -5.56
N ARG A 241 -8.65 7.23 -6.73
CA ARG A 241 -9.79 6.37 -7.04
C ARG A 241 -9.54 5.61 -8.33
N VAL A 242 -9.77 4.31 -8.32
CA VAL A 242 -9.81 3.48 -9.52
C VAL A 242 -11.26 3.41 -9.98
N GLN A 243 -11.52 3.91 -11.19
CA GLN A 243 -12.86 3.84 -11.79
C GLN A 243 -13.06 2.54 -12.56
N GLY A 244 -14.29 2.06 -12.60
CA GLY A 244 -14.68 0.83 -13.26
C GLY A 244 -14.63 -0.43 -12.38
N PRO A 245 -15.15 -1.55 -12.92
CA PRO A 245 -15.08 -2.85 -12.24
C PRO A 245 -13.62 -3.25 -12.05
N LEU A 246 -13.18 -3.45 -10.81
CA LEU A 246 -11.78 -3.77 -10.54
C LEU A 246 -11.40 -5.13 -11.15
N PRO A 247 -10.25 -5.22 -11.86
CA PRO A 247 -9.66 -6.49 -12.23
C PRO A 247 -9.47 -7.39 -11.01
N THR A 248 -9.75 -8.69 -11.17
CA THR A 248 -9.60 -9.68 -10.09
C THR A 248 -8.14 -9.99 -9.77
N THR A 249 -7.24 -9.79 -10.75
CA THR A 249 -5.79 -9.98 -10.63
C THR A 249 -5.05 -8.88 -11.38
N PRO A 250 -3.82 -8.51 -10.95
CA PRO A 250 -2.99 -7.53 -11.65
C PRO A 250 -2.22 -8.17 -12.83
N THR A 251 -2.93 -8.92 -13.67
CA THR A 251 -2.34 -9.61 -14.84
C THR A 251 -2.71 -8.90 -16.13
N ALA A 252 -1.91 -9.05 -17.18
CA ALA A 252 -2.16 -8.37 -18.46
C ALA A 252 -3.55 -8.73 -19.02
N GLU A 253 -3.93 -10.00 -18.89
CA GLU A 253 -5.22 -10.54 -19.33
C GLU A 253 -6.41 -9.93 -18.56
N ALA A 254 -6.28 -9.74 -17.24
CA ALA A 254 -7.35 -9.20 -16.41
C ALA A 254 -7.46 -7.67 -16.51
N VAL A 255 -6.35 -6.98 -16.74
CA VAL A 255 -6.28 -5.50 -16.79
C VAL A 255 -6.65 -4.96 -18.18
N SER A 256 -6.39 -5.72 -19.25
CA SER A 256 -6.69 -5.29 -20.62
C SER A 256 -8.17 -4.96 -20.87
N PRO A 257 -9.15 -5.77 -20.43
CA PRO A 257 -10.57 -5.44 -20.55
C PRO A 257 -10.93 -4.16 -19.79
N TRP A 258 -10.48 -4.02 -18.54
CA TRP A 258 -10.74 -2.83 -17.72
C TRP A 258 -10.24 -1.55 -18.38
N SER A 259 -9.02 -1.57 -18.94
CA SER A 259 -8.46 -0.45 -19.69
C SER A 259 -9.28 -0.13 -20.94
N LYS A 260 -9.67 -1.14 -21.73
CA LYS A 260 -10.46 -0.97 -22.96
C LYS A 260 -11.87 -0.44 -22.70
N GLU A 261 -12.45 -0.78 -21.56
CA GLU A 261 -13.76 -0.28 -21.12
C GLU A 261 -13.72 1.17 -20.64
N GLY A 262 -12.54 1.82 -20.62
CA GLY A 262 -12.36 3.20 -20.22
C GLY A 262 -11.99 3.38 -18.75
N GLY A 263 -11.51 2.32 -18.09
CA GLY A 263 -11.04 2.39 -16.70
C GLY A 263 -9.91 3.41 -16.52
N THR A 264 -10.06 4.27 -15.51
CA THR A 264 -9.08 5.30 -15.15
C THR A 264 -8.69 5.20 -13.67
N VAL A 265 -7.56 5.82 -13.34
CA VAL A 265 -7.18 6.14 -11.97
C VAL A 265 -7.22 7.66 -11.82
N GLU A 266 -8.16 8.16 -11.03
CA GLU A 266 -8.21 9.55 -10.62
C GLU A 266 -7.30 9.75 -9.41
N LEU A 267 -6.24 10.53 -9.57
CA LEU A 267 -5.50 11.09 -8.46
C LEU A 267 -6.21 12.38 -8.02
N ASP A 268 -7.12 12.26 -7.05
CA ASP A 268 -7.89 13.38 -6.52
C ASP A 268 -6.99 14.41 -5.84
N SER A 269 -6.00 13.92 -5.08
CA SER A 269 -4.99 14.79 -4.48
C SER A 269 -3.70 14.03 -4.14
N LEU A 270 -2.57 14.64 -4.45
CA LEU A 270 -1.26 14.34 -3.89
C LEU A 270 -0.73 15.61 -3.23
N LYS A 271 -0.23 15.50 -1.99
CA LYS A 271 0.41 16.60 -1.28
C LYS A 271 1.73 16.11 -0.70
N LEU A 272 2.80 16.86 -0.92
CA LEU A 272 4.15 16.54 -0.47
C LEU A 272 4.80 17.77 0.15
N ASP A 273 5.24 17.63 1.40
CA ASP A 273 6.02 18.63 2.13
C ASP A 273 7.43 18.08 2.40
N TRP A 274 8.46 18.71 1.83
CA TRP A 274 9.86 18.30 1.97
C TRP A 274 10.81 19.49 2.04
N GLY A 275 11.30 19.81 3.24
CA GLY A 275 12.09 21.01 3.47
C GLY A 275 11.29 22.26 3.08
N ASP A 276 11.83 23.06 2.17
CA ASP A 276 11.16 24.25 1.64
C ASP A 276 10.25 23.95 0.44
N LEU A 277 10.28 22.72 -0.11
CA LEU A 277 9.44 22.29 -1.22
C LEU A 277 8.06 21.87 -0.72
N SER A 278 7.02 22.48 -1.28
CA SER A 278 5.63 22.04 -1.13
C SER A 278 5.02 21.83 -2.51
N LEU A 279 4.48 20.63 -2.72
CA LEU A 279 3.83 20.21 -3.96
C LEU A 279 2.39 19.75 -3.68
N ALA A 280 1.46 20.18 -4.53
CA ALA A 280 0.11 19.64 -4.60
C ALA A 280 -0.22 19.25 -6.04
N ALA A 281 -0.75 18.06 -6.29
CA ALA A 281 -1.07 17.60 -7.63
C ALA A 281 -2.40 16.86 -7.69
N ASN A 282 -3.03 16.88 -8.86
CA ASN A 282 -4.16 16.05 -9.22
C ASN A 282 -3.98 15.60 -10.66
N ALA A 283 -4.44 14.41 -11.00
CA ALA A 283 -4.24 13.83 -12.33
C ALA A 283 -5.31 12.79 -12.65
N THR A 284 -5.53 12.59 -13.94
CA THR A 284 -6.27 11.43 -14.45
C THR A 284 -5.28 10.56 -15.22
N LEU A 285 -5.19 9.30 -14.82
CA LEU A 285 -4.32 8.29 -15.43
C LEU A 285 -5.18 7.20 -16.06
N ALA A 286 -4.75 6.68 -17.20
CA ALA A 286 -5.30 5.53 -17.89
C ALA A 286 -4.14 4.64 -18.32
N LEU A 287 -4.45 3.52 -18.97
CA LEU A 287 -3.44 2.69 -19.62
C LEU A 287 -3.52 2.86 -21.14
N ASP A 288 -2.37 2.86 -21.80
CA ASP A 288 -2.28 2.86 -23.26
C ASP A 288 -2.50 1.45 -23.85
N THR A 289 -2.34 1.31 -25.16
CA THR A 289 -2.53 0.04 -25.86
C THR A 289 -1.53 -1.05 -25.47
N SER A 290 -0.38 -0.66 -24.91
CA SER A 290 0.67 -1.55 -24.39
C SER A 290 0.54 -1.73 -22.86
N LEU A 291 -0.62 -1.35 -22.30
CA LEU A 291 -0.92 -1.36 -20.87
C LEU A 291 0.07 -0.52 -20.05
N GLN A 292 0.68 0.50 -20.64
CA GLN A 292 1.57 1.41 -19.93
C GLN A 292 0.77 2.61 -19.41
N PRO A 293 1.11 3.14 -18.23
CA PRO A 293 0.45 4.33 -17.69
C PRO A 293 0.56 5.51 -18.66
N GLN A 294 -0.56 6.18 -18.90
CA GLN A 294 -0.62 7.46 -19.60
C GLN A 294 -1.61 8.39 -18.91
N GLY A 295 -1.39 9.70 -18.95
CA GLY A 295 -2.35 10.63 -18.36
C GLY A 295 -1.88 12.07 -18.33
N SER A 296 -2.71 12.90 -17.71
CA SER A 296 -2.44 14.32 -17.56
C SER A 296 -3.08 14.87 -16.29
N GLY A 297 -2.58 16.00 -15.83
CA GLY A 297 -3.05 16.64 -14.62
C GLY A 297 -2.49 18.04 -14.45
N ALA A 298 -2.55 18.52 -13.23
CA ALA A 298 -1.92 19.76 -12.82
C ALA A 298 -1.10 19.53 -11.54
N VAL A 299 -0.02 20.30 -11.42
CA VAL A 299 0.75 20.43 -10.18
C VAL A 299 0.83 21.90 -9.81
N GLU A 300 0.61 22.17 -8.54
CA GLU A 300 0.94 23.43 -7.88
C GLU A 300 2.20 23.21 -7.04
N ALA A 301 3.20 24.05 -7.26
CA ALA A 301 4.51 23.92 -6.62
C ALA A 301 5.00 25.25 -6.04
N SER A 302 5.62 25.16 -4.88
CA SER A 302 6.31 26.26 -4.20
C SER A 302 7.65 25.77 -3.64
N GLY A 303 8.65 26.65 -3.55
CA GLY A 303 10.00 26.27 -3.11
C GLY A 303 10.82 25.49 -4.15
N LEU A 304 10.48 25.61 -5.44
CA LEU A 304 11.18 24.92 -6.54
C LEU A 304 12.65 25.33 -6.66
N GLU A 305 13.01 26.52 -6.18
CA GLU A 305 14.39 27.00 -6.12
C GLU A 305 15.30 26.07 -5.30
N SER A 306 14.75 25.35 -4.32
CA SER A 306 15.50 24.40 -3.50
C SER A 306 15.92 23.17 -4.28
N LEU A 307 15.29 22.90 -5.42
CA LEU A 307 15.70 21.83 -6.35
C LEU A 307 16.90 22.20 -7.21
N MET A 308 17.25 23.49 -7.31
CA MET A 308 18.28 23.95 -8.23
C MET A 308 19.68 23.81 -7.64
N GLU A 309 20.60 23.26 -8.44
CA GLU A 309 21.99 23.06 -8.01
C GLU A 309 22.81 24.36 -8.00
N ASN A 310 22.46 25.31 -8.88
CA ASN A 310 23.18 26.57 -9.07
C ASN A 310 22.30 27.77 -8.67
N SER A 311 22.89 28.72 -7.92
CA SER A 311 22.23 29.96 -7.49
C SER A 311 21.72 30.83 -8.65
N ASN A 312 22.40 30.82 -9.80
CA ASN A 312 21.94 31.54 -11.00
C ASN A 312 20.69 30.90 -11.60
N GLN A 313 20.62 29.57 -11.62
CA GLN A 313 19.42 28.85 -12.08
C GLN A 313 18.25 29.07 -11.10
N ALA A 314 18.53 29.04 -9.79
CA ALA A 314 17.55 29.39 -8.78
C ALA A 314 17.00 30.83 -8.96
N ALA A 315 17.87 31.79 -9.30
CA ALA A 315 17.44 33.17 -9.58
C ALA A 315 16.54 33.26 -10.83
N MET A 316 16.88 32.55 -11.91
CA MET A 316 16.06 32.49 -13.12
C MET A 316 14.70 31.84 -12.87
N VAL A 317 14.67 30.73 -12.12
CA VAL A 317 13.43 30.06 -11.71
C VAL A 317 12.59 31.03 -10.90
N ARG A 318 13.13 31.69 -9.87
CA ARG A 318 12.37 32.69 -9.09
C ARG A 318 11.81 33.82 -9.94
N ALA A 319 12.59 34.34 -10.90
CA ALA A 319 12.11 35.39 -11.80
C ALA A 319 10.96 34.91 -12.70
N GLY A 320 11.09 33.70 -13.29
CA GLY A 320 10.02 33.07 -14.06
C GLY A 320 8.77 32.77 -13.21
N MET A 321 8.96 32.27 -11.98
CA MET A 321 7.89 32.05 -11.01
C MET A 321 7.19 33.36 -10.67
N ALA A 322 7.90 34.46 -10.42
CA ALA A 322 7.29 35.75 -10.12
C ALA A 322 6.41 36.27 -11.27
N MET A 323 6.73 35.93 -12.53
CA MET A 323 5.92 36.29 -13.70
C MET A 323 4.70 35.36 -13.90
N LEU A 324 4.83 34.07 -13.54
CA LEU A 324 3.80 33.05 -13.77
C LEU A 324 2.89 32.79 -12.56
N SER A 325 3.36 33.16 -11.36
CA SER A 325 2.64 33.00 -10.11
C SER A 325 1.49 34.00 -10.03
N LYS A 326 0.35 33.52 -9.55
CA LYS A 326 -0.73 34.42 -9.13
C LYS A 326 -0.50 34.80 -7.66
N PRO A 327 -0.73 36.07 -7.26
CA PRO A 327 -0.70 36.44 -5.86
C PRO A 327 -1.63 35.54 -5.06
N ASN A 328 -1.09 34.86 -4.06
CA ASN A 328 -1.88 33.97 -3.24
C ASN A 328 -2.80 34.82 -2.36
N ALA A 329 -4.12 34.66 -2.47
CA ALA A 329 -5.10 35.51 -1.79
C ALA A 329 -4.95 35.52 -0.25
N ASN A 330 -4.29 34.49 0.29
CA ASN A 330 -4.07 34.28 1.72
C ASN A 330 -2.64 34.61 2.19
N GLY A 331 -1.80 35.26 1.36
CA GLY A 331 -0.45 35.69 1.76
C GLY A 331 0.61 34.57 1.88
N GLY A 332 0.33 33.38 1.35
CA GLY A 332 1.29 32.28 1.27
C GLY A 332 2.40 32.51 0.23
N PRO A 333 3.45 31.65 0.20
CA PRO A 333 4.51 31.73 -0.79
C PRO A 333 3.94 31.69 -2.22
N PRO A 334 4.60 32.37 -3.18
CA PRO A 334 4.18 32.32 -4.58
C PRO A 334 4.24 30.88 -5.09
N ALA A 335 3.11 30.39 -5.61
CA ALA A 335 2.98 29.05 -6.17
C ALA A 335 2.84 29.12 -7.69
N VAL A 336 3.33 28.08 -8.38
CA VAL A 336 3.23 27.95 -9.84
C VAL A 336 2.34 26.77 -10.16
N HIS A 337 1.36 26.99 -11.02
CA HIS A 337 0.52 25.94 -11.57
C HIS A 337 1.07 25.51 -12.92
N LEU A 338 1.51 24.27 -13.02
CA LEU A 338 2.06 23.69 -14.24
C LEU A 338 1.24 22.46 -14.66
N PRO A 339 1.00 22.25 -15.96
CA PRO A 339 0.44 21.01 -16.44
C PRO A 339 1.44 19.87 -16.21
N ILE A 340 0.94 18.69 -15.85
CA ILE A 340 1.73 17.46 -15.82
C ILE A 340 1.22 16.49 -16.88
N THR A 341 2.13 15.79 -17.53
CA THR A 341 1.80 14.73 -18.48
C THR A 341 2.66 13.50 -18.18
N LEU A 342 2.03 12.34 -18.23
CA LEU A 342 2.70 11.04 -18.10
C LEU A 342 2.45 10.30 -19.41
N GLN A 343 3.42 10.24 -20.32
CA GLN A 343 3.27 9.57 -21.62
C GLN A 343 4.63 9.11 -22.12
N ASN A 344 4.66 8.03 -22.92
CA ASN A 344 5.88 7.55 -23.58
C ASN A 344 7.07 7.34 -22.61
N HIS A 345 6.83 6.74 -21.44
CA HIS A 345 7.84 6.54 -20.39
C HIS A 345 8.44 7.82 -19.81
N LYS A 346 7.76 8.98 -19.98
CA LYS A 346 8.18 10.27 -19.45
C LYS A 346 7.11 10.88 -18.56
N LEU A 347 7.53 11.40 -17.41
CA LEU A 347 6.78 12.36 -16.62
C LEU A 347 7.31 13.75 -16.95
N GLN A 348 6.44 14.62 -17.45
CA GLN A 348 6.76 16.01 -17.76
C GLN A 348 5.97 16.95 -16.86
N VAL A 349 6.62 18.05 -16.47
CA VAL A 349 6.01 19.17 -15.73
C VAL A 349 6.28 20.43 -16.54
N GLY A 350 5.24 20.99 -17.15
CA GLY A 350 5.39 21.99 -18.20
C GLY A 350 6.28 21.46 -19.34
N PRO A 351 7.32 22.20 -19.77
CA PRO A 351 8.21 21.75 -20.84
C PRO A 351 9.32 20.80 -20.37
N PHE A 352 9.45 20.55 -19.06
CA PHE A 352 10.58 19.81 -18.50
C PHE A 352 10.25 18.35 -18.27
N THR A 353 11.13 17.46 -18.70
CA THR A 353 11.04 16.03 -18.34
C THR A 353 11.71 15.85 -16.99
N VAL A 354 10.92 15.45 -15.98
CA VAL A 354 11.40 15.33 -14.59
C VAL A 354 11.75 13.89 -14.20
N TRP A 355 11.17 12.91 -14.90
CA TRP A 355 11.43 11.50 -14.62
C TRP A 355 11.14 10.63 -15.84
N HIS A 356 11.90 9.54 -15.99
CA HIS A 356 11.61 8.46 -16.93
C HIS A 356 11.16 7.24 -16.12
N TYR A 357 9.91 6.82 -16.31
CA TYR A 357 9.35 5.69 -15.55
C TYR A 357 9.60 4.36 -16.25
N PRO A 358 9.91 3.29 -15.48
CA PRO A 358 10.15 1.97 -16.07
C PRO A 358 8.88 1.40 -16.69
N THR A 359 9.04 0.42 -17.59
CA THR A 359 7.94 -0.37 -18.12
C THR A 359 7.23 -1.10 -16.98
N VAL A 360 5.90 -1.07 -17.00
CA VAL A 360 5.07 -1.88 -16.10
C VAL A 360 4.94 -3.27 -16.71
N ASP A 361 5.51 -4.25 -16.03
CA ASP A 361 5.37 -5.66 -16.35
C ASP A 361 4.13 -6.23 -15.65
N TRP A 362 3.13 -6.62 -16.44
CA TRP A 362 1.92 -7.28 -15.97
C TRP A 362 2.12 -8.79 -16.10
N HIS A 363 2.17 -9.49 -14.97
CA HIS A 363 2.47 -10.94 -14.91
C HIS A 363 1.31 -11.83 -15.34
#